data_AF-A0A0S7YJ53-F1
#
_entry.id   AF-A0A0S7YJ53-F1
#
_cell.length_a   1.000
_cell.length_b   1.000
_cell.length_c   1.000
_cell.angle_alpha   90.00
_cell.angle_beta   90.00
_cell.angle_gamma   90.00
#
_symmetry.space_group_name_H-M   'P 1'
#
loop_
_entity.id
_entity.type
_entity.pdbx_description
1 polymer ?
#
loop_
_entity_poly.entity_id
_entity_poly.type
_entity_poly.pdbx_seq_one_letter_code
_entity_poly.pdbx_strand_id
1 'polypeptide(L)'
;MFVLIFLVSQSWSIYLDSTLSFIGLSQRDITFRTDYTQSEPYRFSIIDSLLHKPLHSIRFANSIDSAFWNLADVDILQRLINIYKLAPRKEQLHFKYGLQRSNELIREAVSGVPQELDTVFENLTLFSPQPTVSIEEEKESEIQYDSLVTFLKDNGTKVDYSKLFTASLILLWIAQTHTEWPLNYNNETMDIDGVEGEILYYEKCDFGEIIIGGEGNNIYKKDFSIMLDLGGDDVYYCNRHRGNFQILIDRAGNDIYRGENYSIACGNFGVSIIIDEAGDDRYEAKNYAIGCGIFGVGVLIDKGGNDTYDGDTFTQGAGGFGIGILKDEAGQDTYEGALHAQGFASTYGIGILADRGGNDRYIIIEKYIDEIRYLDHYLSLSQGFSIGFRPDLSAGIGMILDRNGNDYYLGDIFAQGSSYWYGFGAIIDSKGNDNYIAHQYVQGAGTHITIGLLIDKQGDDNYVAKGVSQGCGHDLAFGFLLDCSGDDSYVAFDLSQGAGNANGIGVLLDESGSDSYSVKRDHNTQGYGDFRREYGSIGVLIDIKGEDVYHTGTNESLWLKGAYGIGIDWE
;
A
#
# COMPACT_ATOMS: atom_id res chain seq x y z
N MET A 1 -25.77 -0.24 26.00
CA MET A 1 -25.40 1.18 25.82
C MET A 1 -24.73 1.29 24.46
N PHE A 2 -25.53 1.10 23.42
CA PHE A 2 -25.16 1.16 22.00
C PHE A 2 -26.07 2.24 21.42
N VAL A 3 -25.61 3.02 20.43
CA VAL A 3 -26.26 4.22 19.81
C VAL A 3 -25.71 5.57 20.31
N LEU A 4 -24.38 5.76 20.33
CA LEU A 4 -23.79 7.11 20.41
C LEU A 4 -22.38 7.20 19.78
N ILE A 5 -22.15 6.57 18.62
CA ILE A 5 -20.86 6.63 17.88
C ILE A 5 -21.09 7.00 16.40
N PHE A 6 -22.08 7.83 16.06
CA PHE A 6 -22.32 8.17 14.64
C PHE A 6 -22.61 9.65 14.34
N LEU A 7 -22.24 10.56 15.23
CA LEU A 7 -22.40 12.01 15.03
C LEU A 7 -21.23 12.81 15.66
N VAL A 8 -19.99 12.46 15.34
CA VAL A 8 -19.02 13.54 15.09
C VAL A 8 -19.20 13.83 13.60
N SER A 9 -20.07 14.79 13.28
CA SER A 9 -20.02 15.41 11.96
C SER A 9 -18.59 15.86 11.74
N GLN A 10 -17.95 15.45 10.64
CA GLN A 10 -16.65 15.96 10.22
C GLN A 10 -16.67 17.49 10.30
N SER A 11 -16.12 18.04 11.39
CA SER A 11 -16.13 19.48 11.71
C SER A 11 -15.57 20.23 10.53
N TRP A 12 -14.43 19.77 10.05
CA TRP A 12 -13.73 20.25 8.86
C TRP A 12 -14.60 20.39 7.61
N SER A 13 -15.62 19.54 7.43
CA SER A 13 -16.46 19.58 6.22
C SER A 13 -17.26 20.88 6.11
N ILE A 14 -17.69 21.44 7.25
CA ILE A 14 -18.40 22.73 7.29
C ILE A 14 -17.45 23.87 6.94
N TYR A 15 -16.21 23.81 7.45
CA TYR A 15 -15.16 24.78 7.13
C TYR A 15 -14.77 24.71 5.66
N LEU A 16 -14.64 23.51 5.07
CA LEU A 16 -14.38 23.33 3.65
C LEU A 16 -15.49 23.91 2.77
N ASP A 17 -16.77 23.63 3.08
CA ASP A 17 -17.89 24.18 2.31
C ASP A 17 -17.95 25.71 2.40
N SER A 18 -17.72 26.25 3.60
CA SER A 18 -17.65 27.70 3.84
C SER A 18 -16.50 28.35 3.09
N THR A 19 -15.32 27.71 3.09
CA THR A 19 -14.12 28.17 2.38
C THR A 19 -14.37 28.22 0.87
N LEU A 20 -14.86 27.13 0.28
CA LEU A 20 -15.16 27.06 -1.16
C LEU A 20 -16.18 28.12 -1.58
N SER A 21 -17.14 28.47 -0.72
CA SER A 21 -18.15 29.47 -1.03
C SER A 21 -17.57 30.86 -1.31
N PHE A 22 -16.42 31.22 -0.72
CA PHE A 22 -15.75 32.49 -0.97
C PHE A 22 -15.18 32.62 -2.38
N ILE A 23 -14.90 31.50 -3.04
CA ILE A 23 -14.50 31.45 -4.46
C ILE A 23 -15.64 31.02 -5.39
N GLY A 24 -16.88 31.03 -4.88
CA GLY A 24 -18.08 30.71 -5.65
C GLY A 24 -18.24 29.23 -5.98
N LEU A 25 -17.56 28.36 -5.23
CA LEU A 25 -17.61 26.90 -5.38
C LEU A 25 -18.29 26.25 -4.18
N SER A 26 -18.52 24.95 -4.28
CA SER A 26 -19.02 24.07 -3.24
C SER A 26 -18.30 22.73 -3.29
N GLN A 27 -18.51 21.87 -2.29
CA GLN A 27 -17.96 20.50 -2.34
C GLN A 27 -18.43 19.69 -3.57
N ARG A 28 -19.52 20.10 -4.25
CA ARG A 28 -19.99 19.43 -5.48
C ARG A 28 -19.11 19.71 -6.69
N ASP A 29 -18.32 20.78 -6.65
CA ASP A 29 -17.38 21.17 -7.70
C ASP A 29 -16.05 20.41 -7.56
N ILE A 30 -15.82 19.78 -6.40
CA ILE A 30 -14.78 18.76 -6.23
C ILE A 30 -15.27 17.47 -6.86
N THR A 31 -15.02 17.32 -8.16
CA THR A 31 -15.44 16.15 -8.94
C THR A 31 -14.63 16.05 -10.22
N PHE A 32 -14.43 14.81 -10.68
CA PHE A 32 -13.82 14.53 -11.97
C PHE A 32 -14.78 13.70 -12.83
N ARG A 33 -14.60 13.83 -14.14
CA ARG A 33 -15.20 12.86 -15.06
C ARG A 33 -14.40 11.57 -15.01
N THR A 34 -15.06 10.45 -15.31
CA THR A 34 -14.42 9.13 -15.34
C THR A 34 -14.28 8.58 -16.76
N ASP A 35 -14.85 9.27 -17.74
CA ASP A 35 -14.91 8.89 -19.16
C ASP A 35 -13.82 9.56 -20.03
N TYR A 36 -12.76 10.12 -19.40
CA TYR A 36 -11.59 10.64 -20.13
C TYR A 36 -10.90 9.56 -20.97
N THR A 37 -10.99 8.30 -20.54
CA THR A 37 -10.49 7.12 -21.26
C THR A 37 -11.52 5.98 -21.16
N GLN A 38 -11.43 5.02 -22.09
CA GLN A 38 -12.27 3.82 -22.02
C GLN A 38 -11.92 3.00 -20.77
N SER A 39 -12.95 2.58 -20.01
CA SER A 39 -12.74 1.67 -18.89
C SER A 39 -12.27 0.31 -19.38
N GLU A 40 -11.18 -0.16 -18.80
CA GLU A 40 -10.63 -1.48 -19.00
C GLU A 40 -11.05 -2.43 -17.83
N PRO A 41 -10.97 -3.77 -17.97
CA PRO A 41 -11.52 -4.73 -17.00
C PRO A 41 -10.92 -4.69 -15.58
N TYR A 42 -9.73 -4.12 -15.45
CA TYR A 42 -8.92 -4.03 -14.24
C TYR A 42 -9.12 -2.72 -13.47
N ARG A 43 -9.88 -1.76 -14.02
CA ARG A 43 -10.23 -0.54 -13.28
C ARG A 43 -11.22 -0.85 -12.17
N PHE A 44 -10.79 -0.68 -10.92
CA PHE A 44 -11.68 -0.83 -9.78
C PHE A 44 -12.81 0.20 -9.81
N SER A 45 -14.06 -0.26 -9.80
CA SER A 45 -15.21 0.66 -9.86
C SER A 45 -15.37 1.58 -8.65
N ILE A 46 -14.70 1.29 -7.53
CA ILE A 46 -14.63 2.23 -6.41
C ILE A 46 -13.85 3.48 -6.82
N ILE A 47 -12.81 3.37 -7.67
CA ILE A 47 -12.04 4.50 -8.17
C ILE A 47 -12.93 5.44 -8.98
N ASP A 48 -13.78 4.94 -9.86
CA ASP A 48 -14.73 5.80 -10.58
C ASP A 48 -15.69 6.52 -9.62
N SER A 49 -16.14 5.81 -8.59
CA SER A 49 -17.04 6.37 -7.56
C SER A 49 -16.34 7.47 -6.75
N LEU A 50 -15.04 7.28 -6.45
CA LEU A 50 -14.23 8.24 -5.72
C LEU A 50 -13.82 9.41 -6.61
N LEU A 51 -13.43 9.22 -7.87
CA LEU A 51 -13.14 10.35 -8.78
C LEU A 51 -14.37 11.23 -8.98
N HIS A 52 -15.57 10.64 -9.01
CA HIS A 52 -16.80 11.41 -9.05
C HIS A 52 -17.13 12.14 -7.74
N LYS A 53 -16.69 11.60 -6.59
CA LYS A 53 -16.87 12.21 -5.26
C LYS A 53 -15.58 12.10 -4.43
N PRO A 54 -14.53 12.89 -4.74
CA PRO A 54 -13.20 12.69 -4.20
C PRO A 54 -13.13 12.74 -2.68
N LEU A 55 -13.93 13.59 -2.02
CA LEU A 55 -14.00 13.65 -0.55
C LEU A 55 -14.49 12.35 0.12
N HIS A 56 -15.14 11.44 -0.61
CA HIS A 56 -15.47 10.11 -0.07
C HIS A 56 -14.24 9.21 0.12
N SER A 57 -13.08 9.58 -0.44
CA SER A 57 -11.80 8.88 -0.25
C SER A 57 -11.43 8.79 1.23
N ILE A 58 -11.61 9.86 1.98
CA ILE A 58 -11.33 9.94 3.43
C ILE A 58 -12.14 8.89 4.19
N ARG A 59 -13.45 8.77 3.88
CA ARG A 59 -14.29 7.74 4.50
C ARG A 59 -13.87 6.34 4.05
N PHE A 60 -13.55 6.16 2.78
CA PHE A 60 -13.10 4.88 2.25
C PHE A 60 -11.82 4.40 2.95
N ALA A 61 -10.79 5.25 3.01
CA ALA A 61 -9.52 5.01 3.69
C ALA A 61 -9.72 4.65 5.17
N ASN A 62 -10.36 5.52 5.95
CA ASN A 62 -10.67 5.28 7.36
C ASN A 62 -11.49 4.00 7.58
N SER A 63 -12.33 3.64 6.61
CA SER A 63 -13.10 2.41 6.71
C SER A 63 -12.21 1.17 6.56
N ILE A 64 -11.17 1.21 5.72
CA ILE A 64 -10.20 0.13 5.58
C ILE A 64 -9.29 0.09 6.81
N ASP A 65 -8.75 1.22 7.24
CA ASP A 65 -8.01 1.39 8.51
C ASP A 65 -8.76 0.73 9.68
N SER A 66 -10.00 1.16 9.92
CA SER A 66 -10.84 0.57 10.97
C SER A 66 -11.07 -0.93 10.80
N ALA A 67 -11.08 -1.47 9.57
CA ALA A 67 -11.21 -2.90 9.35
C ALA A 67 -10.01 -3.67 9.90
N PHE A 68 -8.80 -3.19 9.60
CA PHE A 68 -7.55 -3.87 9.93
C PHE A 68 -7.36 -4.05 11.44
N TRP A 69 -7.85 -3.09 12.21
CA TRP A 69 -7.65 -3.07 13.66
C TRP A 69 -8.83 -3.62 14.47
N ASN A 70 -9.99 -3.85 13.84
CA ASN A 70 -11.21 -4.26 14.57
C ASN A 70 -11.87 -5.55 14.04
N LEU A 71 -11.41 -6.11 12.93
CA LEU A 71 -11.93 -7.35 12.35
C LEU A 71 -10.89 -8.47 12.43
N ALA A 72 -11.33 -9.71 12.27
CA ALA A 72 -10.42 -10.84 12.09
C ALA A 72 -9.75 -10.79 10.70
N ASP A 73 -8.55 -11.33 10.54
CA ASP A 73 -7.80 -11.25 9.26
C ASP A 73 -8.56 -11.85 8.07
N VAL A 74 -9.32 -12.93 8.26
CA VAL A 74 -10.21 -13.46 7.21
C VAL A 74 -11.32 -12.49 6.79
N ASP A 75 -11.82 -11.66 7.71
CA ASP A 75 -12.83 -10.65 7.43
C ASP A 75 -12.22 -9.42 6.74
N ILE A 76 -10.97 -9.08 7.10
CA ILE A 76 -10.16 -8.07 6.40
C ILE A 76 -9.95 -8.49 4.95
N LEU A 77 -9.43 -9.71 4.72
CA LEU A 77 -9.21 -10.24 3.37
C LEU A 77 -10.51 -10.27 2.55
N GLN A 78 -11.61 -10.74 3.14
CA GLN A 78 -12.92 -10.72 2.46
C GLN A 78 -13.32 -9.30 2.05
N ARG A 79 -13.08 -8.31 2.90
CA ARG A 79 -13.42 -6.93 2.61
C ARG A 79 -12.62 -6.38 1.43
N LEU A 80 -11.32 -6.71 1.35
CA LEU A 80 -10.49 -6.37 0.20
C LEU A 80 -10.98 -7.07 -1.07
N ILE A 81 -11.32 -8.35 -0.99
CA ILE A 81 -11.89 -9.10 -2.13
C ILE A 81 -13.21 -8.47 -2.64
N ASN A 82 -14.05 -7.95 -1.75
CA ASN A 82 -15.29 -7.31 -2.17
C ASN A 82 -15.07 -6.06 -3.04
N ILE A 83 -13.88 -5.42 -2.98
CA ILE A 83 -13.51 -4.29 -3.86
C ILE A 83 -13.38 -4.75 -5.32
N TYR A 84 -12.96 -6.00 -5.55
CA TYR A 84 -12.97 -6.65 -6.87
C TYR A 84 -14.38 -6.94 -7.39
N LYS A 85 -15.44 -6.63 -6.62
CA LYS A 85 -16.84 -7.01 -6.89
C LYS A 85 -17.05 -8.52 -6.99
N LEU A 86 -16.21 -9.27 -6.31
CA LEU A 86 -16.33 -10.71 -6.15
C LEU A 86 -16.95 -11.01 -4.77
N ALA A 87 -17.74 -12.07 -4.69
CA ALA A 87 -18.35 -12.54 -3.46
C ALA A 87 -18.06 -14.04 -3.26
N PRO A 88 -16.77 -14.42 -3.10
CA PRO A 88 -16.43 -15.80 -2.81
C PRO A 88 -17.07 -16.24 -1.49
N ARG A 89 -17.33 -17.54 -1.36
CA ARG A 89 -17.94 -18.09 -0.14
C ARG A 89 -16.86 -18.29 0.92
N LYS A 90 -17.11 -17.80 2.13
CA LYS A 90 -16.39 -18.26 3.31
C LYS A 90 -16.81 -19.69 3.61
N GLU A 91 -15.90 -20.62 3.42
CA GLU A 91 -16.11 -22.03 3.73
C GLU A 91 -15.20 -22.42 4.89
N GLN A 92 -15.81 -22.67 6.06
CA GLN A 92 -15.09 -23.23 7.21
C GLN A 92 -15.03 -24.74 7.02
N LEU A 93 -13.91 -25.21 6.48
CA LEU A 93 -13.68 -26.60 6.14
C LEU A 93 -12.74 -27.26 7.15
N HIS A 94 -12.91 -28.56 7.37
CA HIS A 94 -11.96 -29.33 8.17
C HIS A 94 -10.57 -29.29 7.55
N PHE A 95 -9.53 -29.13 8.38
CA PHE A 95 -8.12 -28.96 8.01
C PHE A 95 -7.71 -29.61 6.67
N LYS A 96 -7.54 -30.94 6.62
CA LYS A 96 -7.07 -31.63 5.40
C LYS A 96 -7.99 -31.46 4.19
N TYR A 97 -9.31 -31.42 4.42
CA TYR A 97 -10.27 -31.24 3.33
C TYR A 97 -10.18 -29.82 2.76
N GLY A 98 -10.04 -28.81 3.61
CA GLY A 98 -9.85 -27.42 3.19
C GLY A 98 -8.55 -27.20 2.43
N LEU A 99 -7.44 -27.84 2.85
CA LEU A 99 -6.17 -27.80 2.12
C LEU A 99 -6.28 -28.42 0.72
N GLN A 100 -6.85 -29.63 0.63
CA GLN A 100 -7.08 -30.30 -0.66
C GLN A 100 -7.98 -29.47 -1.57
N ARG A 101 -9.07 -28.94 -1.03
CA ARG A 101 -10.01 -28.10 -1.79
C ARG A 101 -9.35 -26.80 -2.28
N SER A 102 -8.51 -26.19 -1.46
CA SER A 102 -7.78 -24.97 -1.83
C SER A 102 -6.77 -25.22 -2.95
N ASN A 103 -6.03 -26.34 -2.90
CA ASN A 103 -5.15 -26.76 -3.99
C ASN A 103 -5.90 -26.98 -5.31
N GLU A 104 -7.07 -27.63 -5.28
CA GLU A 104 -7.93 -27.81 -6.45
C GLU A 104 -8.38 -26.46 -7.03
N LEU A 105 -8.88 -25.57 -6.17
CA LEU A 105 -9.34 -24.23 -6.57
C LEU A 105 -8.21 -23.42 -7.21
N ILE A 106 -7.01 -23.43 -6.63
CA ILE A 106 -5.84 -22.72 -7.17
C ILE A 106 -5.44 -23.31 -8.53
N ARG A 107 -5.32 -24.63 -8.65
CA ARG A 107 -4.98 -25.28 -9.94
C ARG A 107 -6.00 -24.98 -11.03
N GLU A 108 -7.29 -25.00 -10.69
CA GLU A 108 -8.35 -24.61 -11.60
C GLU A 108 -8.23 -23.13 -12.01
N ALA A 109 -7.94 -22.26 -11.05
CA ALA A 109 -7.87 -20.81 -11.27
C ALA A 109 -6.77 -20.40 -12.25
N VAL A 110 -5.68 -21.17 -12.31
CA VAL A 110 -4.51 -20.83 -13.13
C VAL A 110 -4.35 -21.73 -14.36
N SER A 111 -5.27 -22.68 -14.56
CA SER A 111 -5.16 -23.71 -15.62
C SER A 111 -5.07 -23.17 -17.05
N GLY A 112 -5.62 -21.98 -17.31
CA GLY A 112 -5.59 -21.31 -18.62
C GLY A 112 -4.59 -20.17 -18.75
N VAL A 113 -3.78 -19.93 -17.72
CA VAL A 113 -2.88 -18.78 -17.63
C VAL A 113 -1.58 -19.05 -18.41
N PRO A 114 -1.12 -18.13 -19.28
CA PRO A 114 0.16 -18.26 -19.96
C PRO A 114 1.32 -18.40 -18.97
N GLN A 115 2.32 -19.19 -19.33
CA GLN A 115 3.44 -19.47 -18.43
C GLN A 115 4.29 -18.22 -18.18
N GLU A 116 4.42 -17.37 -19.19
CA GLU A 116 5.23 -16.15 -19.23
C GLU A 116 4.58 -14.93 -18.57
N LEU A 117 3.33 -15.03 -18.08
CA LEU A 117 2.58 -13.85 -17.63
C LEU A 117 3.23 -13.12 -16.44
N ASP A 118 3.78 -13.84 -15.47
CA ASP A 118 4.57 -13.23 -14.37
C ASP A 118 5.85 -12.59 -14.90
N THR A 119 6.53 -13.25 -15.83
CA THR A 119 7.77 -12.72 -16.43
C THR A 119 7.50 -11.43 -17.22
N VAL A 120 6.37 -11.34 -17.92
CA VAL A 120 5.94 -10.10 -18.59
C VAL A 120 5.66 -8.99 -17.58
N PHE A 121 4.97 -9.30 -16.49
CA PHE A 121 4.73 -8.35 -15.40
C PHE A 121 6.04 -7.89 -14.75
N GLU A 122 6.97 -8.82 -14.52
CA GLU A 122 8.31 -8.54 -13.99
C GLU A 122 9.09 -7.57 -14.89
N ASN A 123 9.14 -7.84 -16.20
CA ASN A 123 9.82 -6.97 -17.16
C ASN A 123 9.25 -5.54 -17.20
N LEU A 124 7.98 -5.36 -16.82
CA LEU A 124 7.32 -4.05 -16.78
C LEU A 124 7.50 -3.32 -15.44
N THR A 125 7.87 -4.02 -14.37
CA THR A 125 7.87 -3.48 -12.99
C THR A 125 9.24 -3.50 -12.32
N LEU A 126 10.15 -4.35 -12.78
CA LEU A 126 11.53 -4.37 -12.32
C LEU A 126 12.30 -3.29 -13.06
N PHE A 127 12.66 -2.23 -12.35
CA PHE A 127 13.39 -1.10 -12.93
C PHE A 127 14.87 -1.46 -13.12
N SER A 128 15.31 -1.53 -14.38
CA SER A 128 16.69 -1.83 -14.77
C SER A 128 17.16 -0.84 -15.83
N PRO A 129 17.51 0.40 -15.43
CA PRO A 129 17.86 1.45 -16.39
C PRO A 129 19.11 1.04 -17.17
N GLN A 130 19.02 1.08 -18.50
CA GLN A 130 20.17 0.90 -19.38
C GLN A 130 20.81 2.27 -19.67
N PRO A 131 22.15 2.34 -19.82
CA PRO A 131 22.83 3.59 -20.15
C PRO A 131 22.33 4.17 -21.48
N THR A 132 22.51 5.49 -21.62
CA THR A 132 21.97 6.34 -22.69
C THR A 132 21.94 5.63 -24.06
N VAL A 133 20.72 5.29 -24.50
CA VAL A 133 20.46 4.59 -25.75
C VAL A 133 20.26 5.57 -26.91
N SER A 134 20.48 5.11 -28.14
CA SER A 134 20.13 5.87 -29.34
C SER A 134 18.62 6.07 -29.47
N ILE A 135 18.18 7.08 -30.24
CA ILE A 135 16.75 7.33 -30.51
C ILE A 135 16.05 6.12 -31.13
N GLU A 136 16.78 5.30 -31.89
CA GLU A 136 16.25 4.10 -32.54
C GLU A 136 16.00 3.00 -31.49
N GLU A 137 16.94 2.78 -30.58
CA GLU A 137 16.79 1.85 -29.44
C GLU A 137 15.69 2.31 -28.47
N GLU A 138 15.54 3.61 -28.23
CA GLU A 138 14.45 4.16 -27.40
C GLU A 138 13.06 3.83 -28.00
N LYS A 139 12.89 4.02 -29.31
CA LYS A 139 11.65 3.65 -30.01
C LYS A 139 11.38 2.16 -30.01
N GLU A 140 12.42 1.33 -30.17
CA GLU A 140 12.29 -0.11 -30.08
C GLU A 140 11.87 -0.54 -28.67
N SER A 141 12.43 0.10 -27.63
CA SER A 141 12.05 -0.11 -26.24
C SER A 141 10.60 0.28 -25.97
N GLU A 142 10.13 1.41 -26.50
CA GLU A 142 8.71 1.82 -26.41
C GLU A 142 7.78 0.79 -27.06
N ILE A 143 8.10 0.34 -28.29
CA ILE A 143 7.30 -0.69 -28.98
C ILE A 143 7.28 -2.00 -28.19
N GLN A 144 8.41 -2.39 -27.61
CA GLN A 144 8.49 -3.58 -26.77
C GLN A 144 7.63 -3.42 -25.51
N TYR A 145 7.73 -2.28 -24.82
CA TYR A 145 6.93 -1.95 -23.64
C TYR A 145 5.42 -2.04 -23.95
N ASP A 146 4.97 -1.40 -25.03
CA ASP A 146 3.56 -1.42 -25.46
C ASP A 146 3.08 -2.85 -25.77
N SER A 147 3.94 -3.68 -26.38
CA SER A 147 3.63 -5.09 -26.65
C SER A 147 3.48 -5.90 -25.36
N LEU A 148 4.31 -5.63 -24.34
CA LEU A 148 4.22 -6.31 -23.04
C LEU A 148 2.96 -5.88 -22.29
N VAL A 149 2.63 -4.59 -22.28
CA VAL A 149 1.39 -4.06 -21.69
C VAL A 149 0.16 -4.66 -22.37
N THR A 150 0.16 -4.76 -23.70
CA THR A 150 -0.92 -5.39 -24.47
C THR A 150 -1.06 -6.87 -24.09
N PHE A 151 0.06 -7.60 -24.00
CA PHE A 151 0.05 -8.99 -23.56
C PHE A 151 -0.55 -9.14 -22.17
N LEU A 152 -0.13 -8.30 -21.22
CA LEU A 152 -0.64 -8.30 -19.85
C LEU A 152 -2.16 -8.04 -19.83
N LYS A 153 -2.60 -7.04 -20.59
CA LYS A 153 -4.02 -6.68 -20.74
C LYS A 153 -4.87 -7.84 -21.26
N ASP A 154 -4.41 -8.54 -22.29
CA ASP A 154 -5.14 -9.63 -22.94
C ASP A 154 -5.15 -10.93 -22.14
N ASN A 155 -4.22 -11.10 -21.19
CA ASN A 155 -4.02 -12.36 -20.48
C ASN A 155 -4.28 -12.30 -18.97
N GLY A 156 -4.27 -11.13 -18.33
CA GLY A 156 -4.48 -11.01 -16.88
C GLY A 156 -5.85 -11.50 -16.38
N THR A 157 -6.89 -11.41 -17.21
CA THR A 157 -8.24 -11.93 -16.91
C THR A 157 -8.36 -13.46 -17.01
N LYS A 158 -7.32 -14.17 -17.46
CA LYS A 158 -7.32 -15.63 -17.53
C LYS A 158 -7.18 -16.29 -16.16
N VAL A 159 -6.78 -15.54 -15.13
CA VAL A 159 -6.81 -15.99 -13.73
C VAL A 159 -8.26 -15.95 -13.23
N ASP A 160 -8.77 -17.07 -12.73
CA ASP A 160 -10.08 -17.10 -12.06
C ASP A 160 -9.95 -16.60 -10.61
N TYR A 161 -10.03 -15.28 -10.45
CA TYR A 161 -9.93 -14.62 -9.14
C TYR A 161 -11.01 -15.08 -8.15
N SER A 162 -12.19 -15.51 -8.62
CA SER A 162 -13.24 -15.99 -7.72
C SER A 162 -12.79 -17.27 -7.00
N LYS A 163 -12.19 -18.22 -7.75
CA LYS A 163 -11.66 -19.47 -7.17
C LYS A 163 -10.42 -19.21 -6.33
N LEU A 164 -9.48 -18.42 -6.83
CA LEU A 164 -8.25 -18.07 -6.13
C LEU A 164 -8.55 -17.39 -4.78
N PHE A 165 -9.44 -16.41 -4.77
CA PHE A 165 -9.83 -15.71 -3.54
C PHE A 165 -10.64 -16.59 -2.59
N THR A 166 -11.47 -17.50 -3.11
CA THR A 166 -12.12 -18.53 -2.27
C THR A 166 -11.08 -19.40 -1.56
N ALA A 167 -10.05 -19.86 -2.28
CA ALA A 167 -8.95 -20.63 -1.68
C ALA A 167 -8.21 -19.83 -0.61
N SER A 168 -7.91 -18.54 -0.86
CA SER A 168 -7.22 -17.68 0.10
C SER A 168 -7.99 -17.51 1.42
N LEU A 169 -9.32 -17.39 1.36
CA LEU A 169 -10.16 -17.29 2.56
C LEU A 169 -10.18 -18.60 3.37
N ILE A 170 -10.23 -19.75 2.68
CA ILE A 170 -10.16 -21.07 3.34
C ILE A 170 -8.81 -21.25 4.02
N LEU A 171 -7.71 -20.92 3.31
CA LEU A 171 -6.35 -21.08 3.81
C LEU A 171 -6.04 -20.14 4.98
N LEU A 172 -6.43 -18.87 4.90
CA LEU A 172 -6.23 -17.93 6.00
C LEU A 172 -7.03 -18.33 7.25
N TRP A 173 -8.27 -18.80 7.07
CA TRP A 173 -9.03 -19.38 8.18
C TRP A 173 -8.28 -20.56 8.82
N ILE A 174 -7.78 -21.50 8.00
CA ILE A 174 -7.02 -22.66 8.48
C ILE A 174 -5.76 -22.23 9.25
N ALA A 175 -5.02 -21.24 8.76
CA ALA A 175 -3.82 -20.70 9.41
C ALA A 175 -4.15 -20.07 10.77
N GLN A 176 -5.20 -19.24 10.84
CA GLN A 176 -5.62 -18.60 12.09
C GLN A 176 -6.13 -19.60 13.15
N THR A 177 -6.65 -20.76 12.73
CA THR A 177 -7.10 -21.83 13.64
C THR A 177 -6.06 -22.95 13.84
N HIS A 178 -4.77 -22.66 13.71
CA HIS A 178 -3.72 -23.68 13.76
C HIS A 178 -3.63 -24.45 15.08
N THR A 179 -4.00 -23.84 16.19
CA THR A 179 -4.10 -24.50 17.51
C THR A 179 -5.14 -25.63 17.54
N GLU A 180 -6.06 -25.70 16.57
CA GLU A 180 -7.10 -26.72 16.45
C GLU A 180 -6.76 -27.82 15.42
N TRP A 181 -5.57 -27.78 14.80
CA TRP A 181 -5.22 -28.76 13.79
C TRP A 181 -5.20 -30.18 14.38
N PRO A 182 -5.87 -31.16 13.73
CA PRO A 182 -5.98 -32.53 14.24
C PRO A 182 -4.71 -33.35 13.96
N LEU A 183 -3.54 -32.81 14.27
CA LEU A 183 -2.23 -33.43 14.07
C LEU A 183 -1.72 -33.95 15.40
N ASN A 184 -1.60 -35.26 15.52
CA ASN A 184 -0.95 -35.90 16.67
C ASN A 184 0.54 -36.01 16.36
N TYR A 185 1.35 -35.14 16.95
CA TYR A 185 2.80 -35.18 16.82
C TYR A 185 3.43 -35.90 18.02
N ASN A 186 4.54 -36.61 17.77
CA ASN A 186 5.14 -37.55 18.71
C ASN A 186 6.23 -36.88 19.56
N ASN A 187 6.60 -37.52 20.67
CA ASN A 187 7.79 -37.13 21.46
C ASN A 187 9.11 -37.63 20.84
N GLU A 188 9.07 -38.26 19.66
CA GLU A 188 10.26 -38.80 18.99
C GLU A 188 10.56 -37.97 17.75
N THR A 189 11.78 -37.44 17.69
CA THR A 189 12.28 -36.63 16.59
C THR A 189 12.42 -37.45 15.29
N MET A 190 12.01 -36.86 14.17
CA MET A 190 12.16 -37.41 12.82
C MET A 190 13.32 -36.73 12.08
N ASP A 191 14.06 -37.49 11.28
CA ASP A 191 15.10 -36.96 10.37
C ASP A 191 14.48 -36.71 8.99
N ILE A 192 14.46 -35.45 8.55
CA ILE A 192 13.84 -35.00 7.31
C ILE A 192 14.89 -34.30 6.45
N ASP A 193 15.06 -34.78 5.21
CA ASP A 193 15.99 -34.18 4.25
C ASP A 193 15.71 -32.68 4.02
N GLY A 194 16.76 -31.87 4.12
CA GLY A 194 16.67 -30.42 4.02
C GLY A 194 16.22 -29.71 5.31
N VAL A 195 16.13 -30.41 6.44
CA VAL A 195 15.82 -29.80 7.74
C VAL A 195 16.89 -30.22 8.76
N GLU A 196 17.40 -29.26 9.52
CA GLU A 196 18.31 -29.51 10.65
C GLU A 196 17.59 -29.06 11.92
N GLY A 197 17.37 -29.94 12.90
CA GLY A 197 16.63 -29.59 14.11
C GLY A 197 15.65 -30.67 14.55
N GLU A 198 14.80 -30.35 15.52
CA GLU A 198 13.79 -31.28 16.03
C GLU A 198 12.52 -31.23 15.18
N ILE A 199 12.10 -32.39 14.64
CA ILE A 199 10.84 -32.53 13.89
C ILE A 199 9.92 -33.53 14.56
N LEU A 200 8.74 -33.07 14.95
CA LEU A 200 7.75 -33.84 15.72
C LEU A 200 6.67 -34.50 14.83
N TYR A 201 6.48 -33.98 13.61
CA TYR A 201 5.53 -34.50 12.65
C TYR A 201 5.98 -34.26 11.21
N TYR A 202 5.71 -35.25 10.35
CA TYR A 202 5.91 -35.11 8.91
C TYR A 202 4.90 -35.97 8.14
N GLU A 203 4.26 -35.38 7.13
CA GLU A 203 3.36 -36.10 6.24
C GLU A 203 3.46 -35.61 4.79
N LYS A 204 3.49 -36.54 3.83
CA LYS A 204 3.33 -36.25 2.41
C LYS A 204 1.87 -36.36 2.00
N CYS A 205 1.34 -35.33 1.35
CA CYS A 205 -0.01 -35.28 0.82
C CYS A 205 0.00 -34.93 -0.68
N ASP A 206 -1.13 -35.12 -1.37
CA ASP A 206 -1.27 -34.83 -2.81
C ASP A 206 -1.17 -33.32 -3.13
N PHE A 207 -1.41 -32.47 -2.14
CA PHE A 207 -1.25 -31.01 -2.25
C PHE A 207 0.14 -30.51 -1.84
N GLY A 208 0.96 -31.34 -1.19
CA GLY A 208 2.27 -30.95 -0.67
C GLY A 208 2.63 -31.62 0.66
N GLU A 209 3.70 -31.14 1.28
CA GLU A 209 4.23 -31.71 2.53
C GLU A 209 3.81 -30.88 3.74
N ILE A 210 3.51 -31.56 4.85
CA ILE A 210 3.19 -30.98 6.15
C ILE A 210 4.34 -31.31 7.11
N ILE A 211 4.82 -30.32 7.86
CA ILE A 211 5.86 -30.49 8.87
C ILE A 211 5.50 -29.74 10.17
N ILE A 212 5.90 -30.31 11.31
CA ILE A 212 5.86 -29.63 12.62
C ILE A 212 7.24 -29.68 13.27
N GLY A 213 7.79 -28.50 13.57
CA GLY A 213 9.05 -28.29 14.29
C GLY A 213 8.93 -28.50 15.80
N GLY A 214 10.07 -28.55 16.48
CA GLY A 214 10.18 -28.64 17.95
C GLY A 214 10.14 -27.27 18.61
N GLU A 215 10.58 -27.19 19.87
CA GLU A 215 10.77 -25.91 20.59
C GLU A 215 12.25 -25.45 20.58
N GLY A 216 13.08 -26.09 19.75
CA GLY A 216 14.50 -25.80 19.66
C GLY A 216 14.87 -25.38 18.25
N ASN A 217 16.00 -24.71 18.12
CA ASN A 217 16.41 -24.10 16.86
C ASN A 217 16.47 -25.10 15.69
N ASN A 218 15.77 -24.73 14.64
CA ASN A 218 15.62 -25.46 13.40
C ASN A 218 16.14 -24.64 12.20
N ILE A 219 16.61 -25.33 11.17
CA ILE A 219 17.00 -24.74 9.89
C ILE A 219 16.24 -25.47 8.79
N TYR A 220 15.33 -24.74 8.13
CA TYR A 220 14.50 -25.24 7.05
C TYR A 220 15.07 -24.81 5.69
N LYS A 221 15.73 -25.73 4.98
CA LYS A 221 16.32 -25.50 3.64
C LYS A 221 15.43 -25.96 2.49
N LYS A 222 14.23 -26.43 2.82
CA LYS A 222 13.27 -27.03 1.90
C LYS A 222 11.91 -26.40 2.12
N ASP A 223 11.14 -26.29 1.05
CA ASP A 223 9.77 -25.81 1.14
C ASP A 223 8.78 -26.88 1.58
N PHE A 224 7.82 -26.45 2.38
CA PHE A 224 6.67 -27.24 2.82
C PHE A 224 5.39 -26.45 2.51
N SER A 225 4.30 -27.15 2.22
CA SER A 225 3.01 -26.48 1.99
C SER A 225 2.37 -26.05 3.29
N ILE A 226 2.61 -26.79 4.37
CA ILE A 226 2.22 -26.43 5.73
C ILE A 226 3.41 -26.64 6.64
N MET A 227 3.77 -25.61 7.38
CA MET A 227 4.79 -25.61 8.41
C MET A 227 4.22 -24.97 9.67
N LEU A 228 4.42 -25.64 10.79
CA LEU A 228 4.17 -25.10 12.13
C LEU A 228 5.43 -25.38 12.95
N ASP A 229 6.19 -24.35 13.28
CA ASP A 229 7.23 -24.45 14.28
C ASP A 229 6.65 -24.12 15.66
N LEU A 230 7.14 -24.78 16.72
CA LEU A 230 6.67 -24.55 18.09
C LEU A 230 7.59 -23.59 18.85
N GLY A 231 8.76 -23.28 18.29
CA GLY A 231 9.60 -22.13 18.61
C GLY A 231 11.10 -22.46 18.62
N GLY A 232 11.91 -21.48 19.01
CA GLY A 232 13.36 -21.53 18.92
C GLY A 232 13.86 -20.48 17.93
N ASP A 233 15.14 -20.08 18.00
CA ASP A 233 15.65 -19.09 17.04
C ASP A 233 16.00 -19.80 15.70
N ASP A 234 15.08 -19.71 14.76
CA ASP A 234 15.01 -20.52 13.55
C ASP A 234 15.51 -19.81 12.30
N VAL A 235 15.83 -20.61 11.28
CA VAL A 235 16.21 -20.09 9.95
C VAL A 235 15.39 -20.75 8.85
N TYR A 236 14.59 -19.95 8.18
CA TYR A 236 13.72 -20.36 7.08
C TYR A 236 14.30 -19.91 5.75
N TYR A 237 14.69 -20.84 4.88
CA TYR A 237 15.06 -20.53 3.49
C TYR A 237 13.83 -20.66 2.59
N CYS A 238 13.11 -19.55 2.41
CA CYS A 238 11.90 -19.46 1.62
C CYS A 238 12.22 -19.41 0.12
N ASN A 239 11.74 -20.39 -0.65
CA ASN A 239 11.91 -20.40 -2.10
C ASN A 239 10.66 -19.90 -2.85
N ARG A 240 10.81 -19.73 -4.16
CA ARG A 240 9.73 -19.32 -5.06
C ARG A 240 8.65 -20.38 -5.17
N HIS A 241 7.41 -19.93 -4.98
CA HIS A 241 6.20 -20.72 -5.17
C HIS A 241 5.36 -20.16 -6.32
N ARG A 242 4.73 -21.04 -7.12
CA ARG A 242 3.89 -20.63 -8.25
C ARG A 242 2.71 -21.59 -8.41
N GLY A 243 1.49 -21.08 -8.41
CA GLY A 243 0.31 -21.90 -8.69
C GLY A 243 -0.03 -22.92 -7.60
N ASN A 244 0.43 -22.69 -6.37
CA ASN A 244 0.23 -23.54 -5.20
C ASN A 244 0.00 -22.67 -3.95
N PHE A 245 -0.05 -23.29 -2.78
CA PHE A 245 -0.12 -22.56 -1.52
C PHE A 245 0.99 -22.93 -0.54
N GLN A 246 1.24 -22.02 0.40
CA GLN A 246 2.09 -22.19 1.57
C GLN A 246 1.41 -21.56 2.80
N ILE A 247 1.49 -22.26 3.93
CA ILE A 247 1.22 -21.71 5.27
C ILE A 247 2.43 -22.02 6.13
N LEU A 248 3.08 -21.00 6.67
CA LEU A 248 4.13 -21.09 7.67
C LEU A 248 3.64 -20.39 8.94
N ILE A 249 3.77 -21.04 10.07
CA ILE A 249 3.44 -20.47 11.38
C ILE A 249 4.62 -20.73 12.31
N ASP A 250 5.27 -19.68 12.80
CA ASP A 250 6.18 -19.74 13.94
C ASP A 250 5.41 -19.34 15.21
N ARG A 251 5.84 -19.83 16.37
CA ARG A 251 5.15 -19.63 17.65
C ARG A 251 5.96 -18.78 18.63
N ALA A 252 7.28 -18.73 18.50
CA ALA A 252 8.20 -17.98 19.35
C ALA A 252 9.65 -18.16 18.90
N GLY A 253 10.45 -17.10 18.87
CA GLY A 253 11.89 -17.21 18.63
C GLY A 253 12.40 -15.94 17.98
N ASN A 254 13.71 -15.71 17.96
CA ASN A 254 14.25 -14.61 17.16
C ASN A 254 14.73 -15.15 15.82
N ASP A 255 13.87 -15.09 14.82
CA ASP A 255 13.96 -15.87 13.60
C ASP A 255 14.54 -15.11 12.43
N ILE A 256 14.98 -15.89 11.45
CA ILE A 256 15.47 -15.36 10.18
C ILE A 256 14.75 -16.04 9.02
N TYR A 257 13.89 -15.27 8.36
CA TYR A 257 13.26 -15.59 7.10
C TYR A 257 14.12 -15.07 5.94
N ARG A 258 14.72 -15.98 5.17
CA ARG A 258 15.58 -15.65 4.03
C ARG A 258 14.98 -16.13 2.73
N GLY A 259 14.92 -15.23 1.75
CA GLY A 259 14.46 -15.58 0.42
C GLY A 259 15.14 -14.80 -0.69
N GLU A 260 14.96 -15.29 -1.92
CA GLU A 260 15.38 -14.57 -3.13
C GLU A 260 14.16 -13.86 -3.73
N ASN A 261 14.05 -13.78 -5.05
CA ASN A 261 12.83 -13.24 -5.69
C ASN A 261 11.64 -14.18 -5.48
N TYR A 262 10.42 -13.63 -5.38
CA TYR A 262 9.16 -14.39 -5.24
C TYR A 262 9.08 -15.26 -3.97
N SER A 263 9.63 -14.77 -2.86
CA SER A 263 9.77 -15.49 -1.59
C SER A 263 9.02 -14.79 -0.46
N ILE A 264 9.09 -15.32 0.78
CA ILE A 264 8.52 -14.76 2.02
C ILE A 264 7.08 -14.25 1.84
N ALA A 265 6.08 -15.11 2.08
CA ALA A 265 4.67 -14.73 1.96
C ALA A 265 4.27 -14.17 0.57
N CYS A 266 4.97 -14.53 -0.51
CA CYS A 266 4.62 -14.13 -1.88
C CYS A 266 3.59 -15.08 -2.50
N GLY A 267 2.34 -14.62 -2.65
CA GLY A 267 1.32 -15.29 -3.45
C GLY A 267 1.51 -15.05 -4.93
N ASN A 268 2.28 -15.91 -5.62
CA ASN A 268 2.47 -15.85 -7.07
C ASN A 268 1.57 -16.89 -7.78
N PHE A 269 0.52 -16.44 -8.46
CA PHE A 269 -0.55 -17.30 -9.00
C PHE A 269 -1.17 -18.24 -7.95
N GLY A 270 -1.05 -17.91 -6.67
CA GLY A 270 -1.30 -18.81 -5.56
C GLY A 270 -1.49 -18.04 -4.26
N VAL A 271 -1.36 -18.74 -3.14
CA VAL A 271 -1.59 -18.16 -1.80
C VAL A 271 -0.41 -18.48 -0.89
N SER A 272 0.29 -17.49 -0.37
CA SER A 272 1.34 -17.71 0.64
C SER A 272 1.01 -16.91 1.90
N ILE A 273 1.01 -17.59 3.03
CA ILE A 273 0.66 -17.05 4.34
C ILE A 273 1.79 -17.38 5.30
N ILE A 274 2.36 -16.37 5.94
CA ILE A 274 3.30 -16.51 7.04
C ILE A 274 2.68 -15.80 8.25
N ILE A 275 2.67 -16.47 9.40
CA ILE A 275 2.26 -15.90 10.69
C ILE A 275 3.40 -16.15 11.66
N ASP A 276 4.11 -15.09 12.04
CA ASP A 276 4.97 -15.11 13.23
C ASP A 276 4.13 -14.71 14.45
N GLU A 277 4.39 -15.32 15.60
CA GLU A 277 3.64 -15.02 16.82
C GLU A 277 4.42 -14.24 17.87
N ALA A 278 5.75 -14.27 17.86
CA ALA A 278 6.59 -13.56 18.81
C ALA A 278 8.07 -13.73 18.47
N GLY A 279 8.82 -12.63 18.47
CA GLY A 279 10.24 -12.71 18.18
C GLY A 279 10.83 -11.34 17.88
N ASP A 280 12.14 -11.15 18.01
CA ASP A 280 12.78 -10.04 17.28
C ASP A 280 13.33 -10.60 15.96
N ASP A 281 12.57 -10.46 14.88
CA ASP A 281 12.69 -11.24 13.65
C ASP A 281 13.31 -10.46 12.48
N ARG A 282 13.82 -11.22 11.51
CA ARG A 282 14.44 -10.69 10.30
C ARG A 282 13.85 -11.33 9.06
N TYR A 283 13.24 -10.50 8.22
CA TYR A 283 12.71 -10.87 6.91
C TYR A 283 13.62 -10.31 5.82
N GLU A 284 14.50 -11.14 5.27
CA GLU A 284 15.53 -10.77 4.29
C GLU A 284 15.19 -11.37 2.91
N ALA A 285 14.76 -10.52 1.96
CA ALA A 285 14.47 -10.97 0.60
C ALA A 285 14.85 -9.95 -0.49
N LYS A 286 14.64 -10.33 -1.76
CA LYS A 286 14.86 -9.44 -2.91
C LYS A 286 13.54 -8.93 -3.45
N ASN A 287 13.22 -9.26 -4.71
CA ASN A 287 12.08 -8.69 -5.41
C ASN A 287 10.84 -9.57 -5.30
N TYR A 288 9.64 -8.99 -5.32
CA TYR A 288 8.38 -9.74 -5.25
C TYR A 288 8.30 -10.59 -3.99
N ALA A 289 8.54 -10.00 -2.81
CA ALA A 289 8.67 -10.76 -1.57
C ALA A 289 8.12 -9.99 -0.37
N ILE A 290 7.97 -10.66 0.77
CA ILE A 290 7.49 -10.09 2.02
C ILE A 290 6.03 -9.62 1.88
N GLY A 291 5.11 -10.60 1.87
CA GLY A 291 3.66 -10.34 1.87
C GLY A 291 3.11 -9.87 0.52
N CYS A 292 3.74 -10.23 -0.61
CA CYS A 292 3.33 -9.75 -1.93
C CYS A 292 2.25 -10.59 -2.61
N GLY A 293 1.32 -9.93 -3.30
CA GLY A 293 0.31 -10.59 -4.15
C GLY A 293 0.53 -10.34 -5.63
N ILE A 294 1.02 -11.35 -6.36
CA ILE A 294 1.28 -11.30 -7.81
C ILE A 294 0.37 -12.29 -8.52
N PHE A 295 -0.72 -11.82 -9.14
CA PHE A 295 -1.79 -12.70 -9.64
C PHE A 295 -2.32 -13.68 -8.56
N GLY A 296 -2.18 -13.30 -7.30
CA GLY A 296 -2.24 -14.18 -6.13
C GLY A 296 -2.51 -13.40 -4.85
N VAL A 297 -2.41 -14.08 -3.71
CA VAL A 297 -2.61 -13.49 -2.38
C VAL A 297 -1.39 -13.79 -1.51
N GLY A 298 -0.68 -12.75 -1.10
CA GLY A 298 0.41 -12.83 -0.12
C GLY A 298 -0.01 -12.19 1.19
N VAL A 299 0.24 -12.88 2.30
CA VAL A 299 -0.08 -12.40 3.65
C VAL A 299 1.07 -12.70 4.59
N LEU A 300 1.69 -11.66 5.14
CA LEU A 300 2.60 -11.76 6.27
C LEU A 300 1.92 -11.10 7.48
N ILE A 301 1.81 -11.83 8.58
CA ILE A 301 1.33 -11.31 9.86
C ILE A 301 2.43 -11.56 10.89
N ASP A 302 3.02 -10.49 11.38
CA ASP A 302 3.86 -10.53 12.58
C ASP A 302 3.01 -10.09 13.76
N LYS A 303 3.08 -10.81 14.88
CA LYS A 303 2.29 -10.48 16.08
C LYS A 303 3.10 -9.76 17.16
N GLY A 304 4.41 -9.75 17.04
CA GLY A 304 5.18 -8.72 17.68
C GLY A 304 6.62 -9.06 17.96
N GLY A 305 7.38 -7.99 18.12
CA GLY A 305 8.82 -8.06 18.04
C GLY A 305 9.48 -6.71 18.03
N ASN A 306 10.70 -6.64 17.50
CA ASN A 306 11.27 -5.42 16.96
C ASN A 306 11.96 -5.86 15.68
N ASP A 307 11.23 -5.76 14.59
CA ASP A 307 11.44 -6.57 13.42
C ASP A 307 12.10 -5.77 12.31
N THR A 308 12.83 -6.48 11.47
CA THR A 308 13.46 -5.88 10.29
C THR A 308 12.94 -6.56 9.03
N TYR A 309 12.33 -5.76 8.16
CA TYR A 309 11.85 -6.16 6.84
C TYR A 309 12.76 -5.56 5.78
N ASP A 310 13.66 -6.36 5.22
CA ASP A 310 14.62 -5.96 4.17
C ASP A 310 14.21 -6.58 2.83
N GLY A 311 13.70 -5.74 1.93
CA GLY A 311 13.31 -6.13 0.58
C GLY A 311 13.81 -5.13 -0.47
N ASP A 312 13.74 -5.52 -1.75
CA ASP A 312 14.25 -4.68 -2.85
C ASP A 312 13.11 -4.00 -3.61
N THR A 313 12.59 -4.65 -4.66
CA THR A 313 11.52 -4.10 -5.50
C THR A 313 10.25 -4.94 -5.40
N PHE A 314 9.09 -4.28 -5.30
CA PHE A 314 7.80 -4.97 -5.20
C PHE A 314 7.73 -5.82 -3.93
N THR A 315 7.75 -5.17 -2.77
CA THR A 315 7.90 -5.84 -1.46
C THR A 315 7.02 -5.22 -0.37
N GLN A 316 6.96 -5.84 0.81
CA GLN A 316 6.32 -5.31 2.02
C GLN A 316 4.84 -4.96 1.77
N GLY A 317 4.05 -6.01 1.53
CA GLY A 317 2.62 -5.88 1.30
C GLY A 317 2.24 -5.36 -0.10
N ALA A 318 3.15 -5.41 -1.08
CA ALA A 318 2.86 -4.91 -2.43
C ALA A 318 1.89 -5.83 -3.22
N GLY A 319 0.97 -5.23 -4.00
CA GLY A 319 -0.03 -5.94 -4.79
C GLY A 319 0.00 -5.61 -6.28
N GLY A 320 -0.03 -6.61 -7.16
CA GLY A 320 -0.12 -6.47 -8.62
C GLY A 320 -0.93 -7.62 -9.20
N PHE A 321 -2.08 -7.31 -9.80
CA PHE A 321 -3.08 -8.32 -10.15
C PHE A 321 -3.46 -9.24 -8.98
N GLY A 322 -3.34 -8.77 -7.75
CA GLY A 322 -3.44 -9.61 -6.56
C GLY A 322 -3.50 -8.77 -5.29
N ILE A 323 -3.54 -9.44 -4.16
CA ILE A 323 -3.63 -8.81 -2.84
C ILE A 323 -2.33 -9.09 -2.07
N GLY A 324 -1.59 -8.06 -1.73
CA GLY A 324 -0.45 -8.12 -0.81
C GLY A 324 -0.82 -7.49 0.53
N ILE A 325 -0.47 -8.17 1.62
CA ILE A 325 -0.69 -7.71 2.99
C ILE A 325 0.57 -8.01 3.80
N LEU A 326 1.13 -6.95 4.40
CA LEU A 326 2.02 -7.05 5.55
C LEU A 326 1.28 -6.43 6.73
N LYS A 327 1.17 -7.16 7.83
CA LYS A 327 0.53 -6.68 9.06
C LYS A 327 1.44 -6.96 10.25
N ASP A 328 1.95 -5.91 10.85
CA ASP A 328 2.66 -5.94 12.12
C ASP A 328 1.70 -5.51 13.24
N GLU A 329 1.76 -6.20 14.38
CA GLU A 329 0.86 -5.94 15.51
C GLU A 329 1.55 -5.34 16.73
N ALA A 330 2.87 -5.29 16.79
CA ALA A 330 3.61 -4.64 17.87
C ALA A 330 5.11 -4.66 17.61
N GLY A 331 5.77 -3.52 17.80
CA GLY A 331 7.21 -3.56 17.90
C GLY A 331 7.86 -2.21 17.87
N GLN A 332 9.11 -2.19 17.45
CA GLN A 332 9.73 -1.00 16.89
C GLN A 332 10.46 -1.46 15.65
N ASP A 333 9.86 -1.17 14.51
CA ASP A 333 10.12 -1.93 13.31
C ASP A 333 10.82 -1.09 12.26
N THR A 334 11.58 -1.76 11.40
CA THR A 334 12.27 -1.13 10.28
C THR A 334 11.88 -1.80 8.98
N TYR A 335 11.24 -1.03 8.10
CA TYR A 335 10.87 -1.40 6.76
C TYR A 335 11.83 -0.75 5.77
N GLU A 336 12.69 -1.53 5.12
CA GLU A 336 13.63 -1.05 4.11
C GLU A 336 13.28 -1.61 2.74
N GLY A 337 12.99 -0.74 1.78
CA GLY A 337 12.66 -1.09 0.40
C GLY A 337 13.35 -0.17 -0.60
N ALA A 338 13.40 -0.53 -1.89
CA ALA A 338 13.98 0.33 -2.92
C ALA A 338 12.95 0.92 -3.88
N LEU A 339 11.98 0.12 -4.34
CA LEU A 339 10.99 0.56 -5.32
C LEU A 339 9.73 -0.29 -5.21
N HIS A 340 8.54 0.28 -5.46
CA HIS A 340 7.29 -0.48 -5.39
C HIS A 340 7.09 -1.20 -4.03
N ALA A 341 7.52 -0.59 -2.94
CA ALA A 341 7.53 -1.16 -1.60
C ALA A 341 6.50 -0.49 -0.68
N GLN A 342 6.25 -1.11 0.47
CA GLN A 342 5.49 -0.54 1.60
C GLN A 342 4.05 -0.18 1.20
N GLY A 343 3.19 -1.20 1.12
CA GLY A 343 1.79 -1.01 0.76
C GLY A 343 1.60 -0.47 -0.67
N PHE A 344 2.50 -0.81 -1.59
CA PHE A 344 2.44 -0.38 -2.98
C PHE A 344 1.38 -1.16 -3.79
N ALA A 345 0.77 -0.52 -4.79
CA ALA A 345 -0.09 -1.22 -5.73
C ALA A 345 0.17 -0.91 -7.21
N SER A 346 0.21 -1.97 -8.02
CA SER A 346 0.14 -1.92 -9.48
C SER A 346 -1.26 -2.24 -9.99
N THR A 347 -1.43 -2.35 -11.31
CA THR A 347 -2.69 -2.68 -11.99
C THR A 347 -3.42 -3.85 -11.33
N TYR A 348 -4.71 -3.66 -11.05
CA TYR A 348 -5.59 -4.64 -10.40
C TYR A 348 -5.06 -5.19 -9.07
N GLY A 349 -4.12 -4.48 -8.46
CA GLY A 349 -3.51 -4.82 -7.19
C GLY A 349 -4.16 -4.09 -6.03
N ILE A 350 -4.20 -4.75 -4.87
CA ILE A 350 -4.36 -4.09 -3.57
C ILE A 350 -3.12 -4.41 -2.76
N GLY A 351 -2.39 -3.39 -2.33
CA GLY A 351 -1.23 -3.54 -1.46
C GLY A 351 -1.42 -2.77 -0.17
N ILE A 352 -1.23 -3.44 0.96
CA ILE A 352 -1.40 -2.86 2.29
C ILE A 352 -0.20 -3.23 3.16
N LEU A 353 0.39 -2.21 3.78
CA LEU A 353 1.22 -2.36 4.97
C LEU A 353 0.41 -1.78 6.14
N ALA A 354 0.24 -2.57 7.19
CA ALA A 354 -0.45 -2.13 8.39
C ALA A 354 0.44 -2.38 9.61
N ASP A 355 0.75 -1.32 10.35
CA ASP A 355 1.52 -1.38 11.59
C ASP A 355 0.65 -0.89 12.77
N ARG A 356 0.65 -1.63 13.87
CA ARG A 356 -0.14 -1.29 15.06
C ARG A 356 0.63 -0.37 16.00
N GLY A 357 1.95 -0.42 15.98
CA GLY A 357 2.74 0.64 16.57
C GLY A 357 4.09 0.25 17.10
N GLY A 358 4.86 1.30 17.28
CA GLY A 358 6.25 1.29 17.65
C GLY A 358 6.81 2.69 17.60
N ASN A 359 8.00 2.86 17.04
CA ASN A 359 8.49 4.16 16.57
C ASN A 359 9.24 3.82 15.30
N ASP A 360 8.48 3.69 14.23
CA ASP A 360 8.78 2.81 13.13
C ASP A 360 9.44 3.57 12.00
N ARG A 361 10.24 2.84 11.22
CA ARG A 361 11.10 3.43 10.20
C ARG A 361 10.71 2.88 8.84
N TYR A 362 10.03 3.71 8.07
CA TYR A 362 9.65 3.45 6.69
C TYR A 362 10.69 4.06 5.75
N ILE A 363 11.64 3.25 5.31
CA ILE A 363 12.82 3.71 4.56
C ILE A 363 12.75 3.22 3.12
N ILE A 364 12.77 4.16 2.18
CA ILE A 364 13.05 3.86 0.78
C ILE A 364 14.49 4.26 0.44
N ILE A 365 15.30 3.29 0.06
CA ILE A 365 16.72 3.51 -0.23
C ILE A 365 16.92 4.23 -1.58
N GLU A 366 17.92 5.11 -1.61
CA GLU A 366 18.32 5.90 -2.78
C GLU A 366 19.03 5.04 -3.85
N LYS A 367 18.28 4.16 -4.52
CA LYS A 367 18.84 3.17 -5.46
C LYS A 367 18.77 3.58 -6.93
N TYR A 368 17.65 4.16 -7.37
CA TYR A 368 17.39 4.44 -8.78
C TYR A 368 17.20 5.93 -9.01
N ILE A 369 18.12 6.59 -9.72
CA ILE A 369 18.03 8.02 -10.00
C ILE A 369 16.86 8.30 -10.95
N ASP A 370 16.07 9.35 -10.69
CA ASP A 370 15.11 9.89 -11.67
C ASP A 370 15.83 10.75 -12.70
N GLU A 371 16.58 10.10 -13.59
CA GLU A 371 17.46 10.75 -14.58
C GLU A 371 16.71 11.70 -15.53
N ILE A 372 15.39 11.52 -15.67
CA ILE A 372 14.53 12.37 -16.51
C ILE A 372 14.39 13.78 -15.89
N ARG A 373 14.40 13.88 -14.56
CA ARG A 373 14.12 15.13 -13.84
C ARG A 373 15.33 15.69 -13.10
N TYR A 374 16.18 14.82 -12.54
CA TYR A 374 17.25 15.19 -11.62
C TYR A 374 18.52 14.36 -11.81
N LEU A 375 19.63 14.86 -11.28
CA LEU A 375 20.92 14.14 -11.26
C LEU A 375 21.27 13.59 -9.87
N ASP A 376 20.48 13.94 -8.86
CA ASP A 376 20.76 13.76 -7.44
C ASP A 376 19.48 13.43 -6.62
N HIS A 377 18.42 12.97 -7.29
CA HIS A 377 17.18 12.51 -6.67
C HIS A 377 16.72 11.18 -7.26
N TYR A 378 15.99 10.41 -6.45
CA TYR A 378 15.74 9.00 -6.65
C TYR A 378 14.24 8.68 -6.78
N LEU A 379 13.93 7.66 -7.58
CA LEU A 379 12.59 7.09 -7.68
C LEU A 379 12.31 6.22 -6.46
N SER A 380 11.18 6.46 -5.81
CA SER A 380 10.66 5.63 -4.73
C SER A 380 9.47 4.78 -5.18
N LEU A 381 8.45 5.38 -5.80
CA LEU A 381 7.20 4.71 -6.21
C LEU A 381 6.64 3.77 -5.11
N SER A 382 6.67 4.20 -3.85
CA SER A 382 6.47 3.35 -2.66
C SER A 382 5.67 4.07 -1.57
N GLN A 383 5.44 3.44 -0.42
CA GLN A 383 4.77 4.07 0.74
C GLN A 383 3.32 4.45 0.47
N GLY A 384 2.46 3.44 0.37
CA GLY A 384 1.04 3.62 0.05
C GLY A 384 0.83 4.20 -1.35
N PHE A 385 1.82 4.05 -2.24
CA PHE A 385 1.76 4.58 -3.60
C PHE A 385 1.09 3.61 -4.58
N SER A 386 0.45 4.15 -5.63
CA SER A 386 -0.20 3.35 -6.66
C SER A 386 0.08 3.87 -8.07
N ILE A 387 0.46 2.97 -8.99
CA ILE A 387 0.67 3.28 -10.41
C ILE A 387 0.31 2.12 -11.33
N GLY A 388 -0.28 2.43 -12.48
CA GLY A 388 -0.61 1.48 -13.54
C GLY A 388 0.19 1.76 -14.81
N PHE A 389 0.00 0.92 -15.82
CA PHE A 389 0.67 1.07 -17.12
C PHE A 389 -0.12 2.01 -18.02
N ARG A 390 0.12 3.32 -17.85
CA ARG A 390 -0.50 4.37 -18.66
C ARG A 390 -0.07 4.23 -20.14
N PRO A 391 -1.00 4.40 -21.11
CA PRO A 391 -2.41 4.76 -20.95
C PRO A 391 -3.38 3.57 -20.84
N ASP A 392 -2.89 2.34 -20.89
CA ASP A 392 -3.71 1.17 -21.20
C ASP A 392 -4.33 0.43 -20.03
N LEU A 393 -3.70 0.50 -18.85
CA LEU A 393 -4.08 -0.24 -17.65
C LEU A 393 -4.13 0.70 -16.45
N SER A 394 -5.28 0.77 -15.78
CA SER A 394 -5.43 1.54 -14.55
C SER A 394 -4.57 0.96 -13.42
N ALA A 395 -4.22 1.79 -12.45
CA ALA A 395 -3.46 1.37 -11.27
C ALA A 395 -4.32 0.57 -10.26
N GLY A 396 -3.77 0.34 -9.07
CA GLY A 396 -4.42 -0.36 -7.97
C GLY A 396 -4.76 0.54 -6.77
N ILE A 397 -4.83 -0.07 -5.60
CA ILE A 397 -5.07 0.58 -4.30
C ILE A 397 -3.88 0.27 -3.39
N GLY A 398 -3.03 1.26 -3.13
CA GLY A 398 -1.89 1.16 -2.22
C GLY A 398 -2.15 1.92 -0.93
N MET A 399 -1.84 1.34 0.24
CA MET A 399 -2.03 2.00 1.53
C MET A 399 -0.97 1.62 2.58
N ILE A 400 -0.57 2.60 3.40
CA ILE A 400 -0.02 2.36 4.75
C ILE A 400 -1.10 2.71 5.77
N LEU A 401 -1.22 1.87 6.79
CA LEU A 401 -2.11 2.06 7.95
C LEU A 401 -1.24 2.01 9.20
N ASP A 402 -0.98 3.15 9.83
CA ASP A 402 -0.25 3.24 11.10
C ASP A 402 -1.20 3.68 12.23
N ARG A 403 -0.89 3.24 13.45
CA ARG A 403 -1.73 3.41 14.62
C ARG A 403 -1.07 4.16 15.76
N ASN A 404 0.24 4.03 15.96
CA ASN A 404 0.87 4.57 17.16
C ASN A 404 2.39 4.52 17.09
N GLY A 405 3.03 5.66 17.22
CA GLY A 405 4.49 5.71 17.33
C GLY A 405 4.99 7.07 16.91
N ASN A 406 6.24 7.42 17.18
CA ASN A 406 6.84 8.56 16.51
C ASN A 406 7.62 8.04 15.31
N ASP A 407 6.98 8.10 14.16
CA ASP A 407 7.35 7.35 12.97
C ASP A 407 8.13 8.22 11.98
N TYR A 408 8.97 7.54 11.20
CA TYR A 408 9.89 8.18 10.28
C TYR A 408 9.69 7.64 8.87
N TYR A 409 9.02 8.43 8.05
CA TYR A 409 8.75 8.14 6.64
C TYR A 409 9.79 8.84 5.76
N LEU A 410 10.73 8.06 5.23
CA LEU A 410 11.74 8.53 4.28
C LEU A 410 11.49 7.98 2.89
N GLY A 411 11.25 8.89 1.95
CA GLY A 411 11.18 8.61 0.51
C GLY A 411 11.79 9.75 -0.29
N ASP A 412 11.65 9.72 -1.60
CA ASP A 412 12.14 10.79 -2.48
C ASP A 412 11.07 11.16 -3.51
N ILE A 413 11.05 10.55 -4.70
CA ILE A 413 10.09 10.87 -5.75
C ILE A 413 9.01 9.79 -5.87
N PHE A 414 7.73 10.22 -5.85
CA PHE A 414 6.54 9.35 -5.87
C PHE A 414 6.42 8.45 -4.63
N ALA A 415 5.99 9.03 -3.51
CA ALA A 415 5.84 8.30 -2.25
C ALA A 415 4.70 8.85 -1.39
N GLN A 416 4.58 8.34 -0.17
CA GLN A 416 3.79 8.90 0.92
C GLN A 416 2.33 9.19 0.54
N GLY A 417 1.60 8.13 0.23
CA GLY A 417 0.15 8.19 -0.05
C GLY A 417 -0.19 8.88 -1.36
N SER A 418 0.77 9.03 -2.27
CA SER A 418 0.54 9.60 -3.60
C SER A 418 0.03 8.55 -4.58
N SER A 419 -0.47 8.97 -5.74
CA SER A 419 -0.96 8.02 -6.74
C SER A 419 -0.84 8.55 -8.16
N TYR A 420 -0.88 7.62 -9.13
CA TYR A 420 -0.75 7.85 -10.55
C TYR A 420 -1.71 6.98 -11.37
N TRP A 421 -2.45 7.59 -12.31
CA TRP A 421 -3.25 6.90 -13.34
C TRP A 421 -4.35 5.94 -12.85
N TYR A 422 -5.53 6.50 -12.56
CA TYR A 422 -6.72 5.77 -12.08
C TYR A 422 -6.43 4.88 -10.86
N GLY A 423 -5.48 5.29 -10.03
CA GLY A 423 -5.15 4.65 -8.76
C GLY A 423 -5.72 5.36 -7.54
N PHE A 424 -5.54 4.69 -6.41
CA PHE A 424 -5.70 5.23 -5.09
C PHE A 424 -4.44 4.95 -4.28
N GLY A 425 -3.83 5.99 -3.72
CA GLY A 425 -2.73 5.89 -2.77
C GLY A 425 -3.12 6.56 -1.47
N ALA A 426 -2.72 5.98 -0.33
CA ALA A 426 -2.99 6.57 0.97
C ALA A 426 -1.96 6.24 2.06
N ILE A 427 -1.75 7.18 2.97
CA ILE A 427 -1.27 6.91 4.33
C ILE A 427 -2.35 7.34 5.31
N ILE A 428 -2.60 6.51 6.33
CA ILE A 428 -3.42 6.87 7.48
C ILE A 428 -2.56 6.61 8.70
N ASP A 429 -2.02 7.66 9.26
CA ASP A 429 -1.43 7.65 10.59
C ASP A 429 -2.52 7.98 11.61
N SER A 430 -2.37 7.52 12.83
CA SER A 430 -3.34 7.78 13.89
C SER A 430 -2.77 8.53 15.07
N LYS A 431 -1.47 8.40 15.35
CA LYS A 431 -0.84 8.98 16.53
C LYS A 431 0.67 8.96 16.40
N GLY A 432 1.28 10.10 16.67
CA GLY A 432 2.73 10.19 16.70
C GLY A 432 3.21 11.60 16.61
N ASN A 433 4.50 11.81 16.82
CA ASN A 433 5.16 13.01 16.34
C ASN A 433 6.03 12.58 15.16
N ASP A 434 5.43 12.63 13.98
CA ASP A 434 5.86 11.91 12.80
C ASP A 434 6.66 12.80 11.85
N ASN A 435 7.54 12.15 11.09
CA ASN A 435 8.42 12.83 10.14
C ASN A 435 8.19 12.28 8.75
N TYR A 436 7.55 13.10 7.91
CA TYR A 436 7.34 12.83 6.50
C TYR A 436 8.38 13.59 5.67
N ILE A 437 9.43 12.89 5.25
CA ILE A 437 10.55 13.50 4.52
C ILE A 437 10.65 12.89 3.14
N ALA A 438 10.40 13.71 2.11
CA ALA A 438 10.62 13.32 0.73
C ALA A 438 10.82 14.54 -0.18
N HIS A 439 10.89 14.34 -1.51
CA HIS A 439 11.17 15.43 -2.44
C HIS A 439 9.98 15.84 -3.28
N GLN A 440 9.40 14.97 -4.10
CA GLN A 440 8.42 15.40 -5.11
C GLN A 440 7.37 14.35 -5.40
N TYR A 441 6.12 14.79 -5.63
CA TYR A 441 4.97 13.89 -5.83
C TYR A 441 4.72 13.02 -4.58
N VAL A 442 4.61 13.68 -3.42
CA VAL A 442 4.56 13.04 -2.10
C VAL A 442 3.48 13.66 -1.21
N GLN A 443 3.22 13.02 -0.06
CA GLN A 443 2.37 13.55 1.01
C GLN A 443 0.93 13.81 0.51
N GLY A 444 0.30 12.73 0.05
CA GLY A 444 -1.08 12.74 -0.44
C GLY A 444 -1.28 13.42 -1.79
N ALA A 445 -0.26 13.44 -2.67
CA ALA A 445 -0.36 14.07 -3.97
C ALA A 445 -1.03 13.17 -5.02
N GLY A 446 -1.91 13.74 -5.85
CA GLY A 446 -2.51 13.05 -6.99
C GLY A 446 -1.90 13.51 -8.31
N THR A 447 -1.49 12.60 -9.20
CA THR A 447 -0.95 12.95 -10.53
C THR A 447 -1.60 12.12 -11.66
N HIS A 448 -2.26 12.76 -12.62
CA HIS A 448 -2.94 12.13 -13.76
C HIS A 448 -4.15 11.25 -13.40
N ILE A 449 -5.33 11.87 -13.25
CA ILE A 449 -6.64 11.19 -13.09
C ILE A 449 -6.61 10.14 -11.97
N THR A 450 -6.36 10.57 -10.74
CA THR A 450 -6.12 9.65 -9.61
C THR A 450 -6.39 10.36 -8.27
N ILE A 451 -6.25 9.63 -7.17
CA ILE A 451 -6.47 10.14 -5.81
C ILE A 451 -5.25 9.77 -4.96
N GLY A 452 -4.56 10.80 -4.45
CA GLY A 452 -3.59 10.67 -3.36
C GLY A 452 -4.18 11.22 -2.06
N LEU A 453 -3.83 10.61 -0.94
CA LEU A 453 -4.35 10.93 0.38
C LEU A 453 -3.28 10.73 1.47
N LEU A 454 -3.14 11.70 2.37
CA LEU A 454 -2.45 11.52 3.63
C LEU A 454 -3.40 11.99 4.73
N ILE A 455 -3.64 11.15 5.73
CA ILE A 455 -4.41 11.50 6.92
C ILE A 455 -3.50 11.26 8.10
N ASP A 456 -3.12 12.34 8.76
CA ASP A 456 -2.62 12.30 10.12
C ASP A 456 -3.75 12.70 11.08
N LYS A 457 -3.76 12.11 12.27
CA LYS A 457 -4.83 12.33 13.24
C LYS A 457 -4.33 12.99 14.51
N GLN A 458 -3.08 12.81 14.92
CA GLN A 458 -2.59 13.30 16.21
C GLN A 458 -1.07 13.40 16.28
N GLY A 459 -0.61 14.56 16.77
CA GLY A 459 0.68 14.82 17.40
C GLY A 459 1.48 15.85 16.60
N ASP A 460 2.69 16.20 17.06
CA ASP A 460 3.42 17.33 16.48
C ASP A 460 4.30 16.87 15.31
N ASP A 461 3.82 17.08 14.10
CA ASP A 461 4.30 16.45 12.88
C ASP A 461 5.14 17.39 12.00
N ASN A 462 6.02 16.77 11.21
CA ASN A 462 6.92 17.48 10.32
C ASN A 462 6.83 16.96 8.88
N TYR A 463 6.29 17.79 8.01
CA TYR A 463 6.11 17.54 6.58
C TYR A 463 7.14 18.30 5.76
N VAL A 464 8.13 17.61 5.21
CA VAL A 464 9.19 18.20 4.39
C VAL A 464 9.15 17.67 2.97
N ALA A 465 8.89 18.55 2.01
CA ALA A 465 8.89 18.24 0.59
C ALA A 465 9.45 19.39 -0.27
N LYS A 466 9.62 19.16 -1.57
CA LYS A 466 9.88 20.22 -2.56
C LYS A 466 8.60 20.65 -3.25
N GLY A 467 8.00 19.81 -4.09
CA GLY A 467 6.89 20.25 -4.95
C GLY A 467 5.96 19.17 -5.44
N VAL A 468 4.80 19.57 -5.94
CA VAL A 468 3.68 18.66 -6.22
C VAL A 468 3.41 17.78 -4.99
N SER A 469 3.30 18.40 -3.82
CA SER A 469 3.27 17.69 -2.53
C SER A 469 2.26 18.31 -1.56
N GLN A 470 2.07 17.69 -0.41
CA GLN A 470 1.22 18.22 0.68
C GLN A 470 -0.21 18.49 0.18
N GLY A 471 -0.88 17.41 -0.23
CA GLY A 471 -2.24 17.46 -0.75
C GLY A 471 -2.37 18.12 -2.12
N CYS A 472 -1.30 18.16 -2.93
CA CYS A 472 -1.36 18.76 -4.28
C CYS A 472 -2.13 17.87 -5.27
N GLY A 473 -3.05 18.47 -6.03
CA GLY A 473 -3.70 17.82 -7.18
C GLY A 473 -3.08 18.27 -8.50
N HIS A 474 -2.60 17.34 -9.32
CA HIS A 474 -1.97 17.63 -10.61
C HIS A 474 -2.58 16.82 -11.78
N ASP A 475 -2.93 17.51 -12.87
CA ASP A 475 -3.44 16.89 -14.11
C ASP A 475 -4.69 16.02 -13.90
N LEU A 476 -5.83 16.68 -13.62
CA LEU A 476 -7.13 16.02 -13.38
C LEU A 476 -7.13 15.04 -12.19
N ALA A 477 -6.26 15.25 -11.21
CA ALA A 477 -6.14 14.40 -10.04
C ALA A 477 -6.51 15.14 -8.75
N PHE A 478 -6.88 14.35 -7.74
CA PHE A 478 -7.15 14.80 -6.39
C PHE A 478 -5.94 14.52 -5.49
N GLY A 479 -5.45 15.55 -4.80
CA GLY A 479 -4.56 15.40 -3.66
C GLY A 479 -5.23 15.93 -2.41
N PHE A 480 -5.04 15.24 -1.28
CA PHE A 480 -5.58 15.66 0.00
C PHE A 480 -4.58 15.32 1.12
N LEU A 481 -4.22 16.31 1.91
CA LEU A 481 -3.56 16.14 3.20
C LEU A 481 -4.52 16.63 4.28
N LEU A 482 -4.85 15.74 5.21
CA LEU A 482 -5.65 16.02 6.39
C LEU A 482 -4.75 15.86 7.62
N ASP A 483 -4.52 16.92 8.35
CA ASP A 483 -4.04 16.86 9.72
C ASP A 483 -5.19 17.21 10.67
N CYS A 484 -5.31 16.48 11.77
CA CYS A 484 -6.41 16.67 12.71
C CYS A 484 -6.01 17.30 14.04
N SER A 485 -4.75 17.22 14.46
CA SER A 485 -4.28 17.89 15.67
C SER A 485 -2.77 17.77 15.86
N GLY A 486 -2.11 18.86 16.24
CA GLY A 486 -0.66 18.88 16.49
C GLY A 486 -0.13 20.30 16.46
N ASP A 487 1.07 20.57 16.95
CA ASP A 487 1.78 21.80 16.56
C ASP A 487 2.72 21.47 15.37
N ASP A 488 2.26 21.71 14.14
CA ASP A 488 2.80 21.09 12.92
C ASP A 488 3.71 22.00 12.09
N SER A 489 4.60 21.37 11.31
CA SER A 489 5.54 22.04 10.42
C SER A 489 5.42 21.57 8.98
N TYR A 490 4.88 22.44 8.12
CA TYR A 490 4.75 22.23 6.69
C TYR A 490 5.82 23.01 5.92
N VAL A 491 6.84 22.31 5.43
CA VAL A 491 7.95 22.88 4.67
C VAL A 491 7.91 22.41 3.22
N ALA A 492 7.72 23.34 2.29
CA ALA A 492 7.75 23.06 0.86
C ALA A 492 8.57 24.08 0.05
N PHE A 493 8.88 23.75 -1.19
CA PHE A 493 9.58 24.66 -2.11
C PHE A 493 8.62 25.37 -3.06
N ASP A 494 7.83 24.63 -3.84
CA ASP A 494 6.82 25.14 -4.78
C ASP A 494 5.63 24.17 -4.91
N LEU A 495 4.56 24.57 -5.62
CA LEU A 495 3.41 23.73 -6.01
C LEU A 495 2.96 22.71 -4.94
N SER A 496 2.67 23.19 -3.73
CA SER A 496 2.35 22.38 -2.54
C SER A 496 1.40 23.14 -1.62
N GLN A 497 1.04 22.54 -0.48
CA GLN A 497 0.13 23.09 0.52
C GLN A 497 -1.25 23.34 -0.07
N GLY A 498 -1.89 22.25 -0.51
CA GLY A 498 -3.23 22.26 -1.08
C GLY A 498 -3.33 22.91 -2.45
N ALA A 499 -2.25 22.93 -3.23
CA ALA A 499 -2.26 23.50 -4.56
C ALA A 499 -2.96 22.59 -5.60
N GLY A 500 -3.78 23.16 -6.46
CA GLY A 500 -4.31 22.54 -7.67
C GLY A 500 -3.62 23.09 -8.92
N ASN A 501 -3.08 22.21 -9.76
CA ASN A 501 -2.48 22.61 -11.04
C ASN A 501 -2.88 21.71 -12.20
N ALA A 502 -2.94 22.31 -13.40
CA ALA A 502 -3.28 21.60 -14.62
C ALA A 502 -4.60 20.82 -14.50
N ASN A 503 -5.62 21.45 -13.91
CA ASN A 503 -6.97 20.92 -13.70
C ASN A 503 -7.08 19.92 -12.54
N GLY A 504 -6.04 19.83 -11.71
CA GLY A 504 -6.08 19.09 -10.47
C GLY A 504 -6.80 19.85 -9.36
N ILE A 505 -7.17 19.12 -8.32
CA ILE A 505 -7.79 19.65 -7.12
C ILE A 505 -6.91 19.27 -5.95
N GLY A 506 -6.34 20.26 -5.28
CA GLY A 506 -5.53 20.07 -4.08
C GLY A 506 -6.20 20.64 -2.85
N VAL A 507 -6.05 19.94 -1.73
CA VAL A 507 -6.52 20.37 -0.41
C VAL A 507 -5.48 20.02 0.64
N LEU A 508 -5.06 21.01 1.43
CA LEU A 508 -4.44 20.81 2.74
C LEU A 508 -5.43 21.34 3.76
N LEU A 509 -5.77 20.52 4.73
CA LEU A 509 -6.64 20.90 5.83
C LEU A 509 -5.99 20.51 7.15
N ASP A 510 -5.78 21.49 8.00
CA ASP A 510 -5.38 21.34 9.41
C ASP A 510 -6.58 21.70 10.31
N GLU A 511 -6.89 20.86 11.31
CA GLU A 511 -8.04 21.09 12.21
C GLU A 511 -7.69 21.81 13.52
N SER A 512 -6.46 21.68 14.03
CA SER A 512 -6.06 22.35 15.27
C SER A 512 -4.58 22.25 15.54
N GLY A 513 -3.99 23.36 15.95
CA GLY A 513 -2.57 23.37 16.24
C GLY A 513 -2.03 24.73 16.53
N SER A 514 -0.75 24.93 16.30
CA SER A 514 -0.14 26.25 16.17
C SER A 514 0.99 26.08 15.18
N ASP A 515 0.63 26.25 13.92
CA ASP A 515 1.30 25.55 12.83
C ASP A 515 2.17 26.49 12.00
N SER A 516 3.12 25.90 11.28
CA SER A 516 4.05 26.67 10.47
C SER A 516 4.03 26.24 9.01
N TYR A 517 3.62 27.16 8.14
CA TYR A 517 3.49 26.96 6.69
C TYR A 517 4.58 27.72 5.95
N SER A 518 5.71 27.05 5.75
CA SER A 518 6.91 27.60 5.14
C SER A 518 7.07 27.18 3.69
N VAL A 519 7.15 28.16 2.79
CA VAL A 519 7.40 27.92 1.36
C VAL A 519 8.55 28.77 0.80
N LYS A 520 9.32 28.20 -0.13
CA LYS A 520 10.41 28.96 -0.79
C LYS A 520 9.92 29.83 -1.96
N ARG A 521 8.96 29.34 -2.75
CA ARG A 521 8.33 30.03 -3.88
C ARG A 521 6.82 30.07 -3.67
N ASP A 522 6.31 31.25 -3.37
CA ASP A 522 4.94 31.46 -2.93
C ASP A 522 3.89 31.59 -4.05
N HIS A 523 4.33 31.80 -5.30
CA HIS A 523 3.43 32.10 -6.41
C HIS A 523 2.42 30.98 -6.76
N ASN A 524 2.70 29.73 -6.40
CA ASN A 524 1.89 28.56 -6.74
C ASN A 524 1.67 27.59 -5.58
N THR A 525 1.71 28.07 -4.34
CA THR A 525 1.49 27.30 -3.11
C THR A 525 0.35 27.90 -2.27
N GLN A 526 0.06 27.30 -1.11
CA GLN A 526 -0.85 27.84 -0.08
C GLN A 526 -2.25 28.10 -0.64
N GLY A 527 -2.86 27.03 -1.14
CA GLY A 527 -4.18 27.05 -1.75
C GLY A 527 -4.21 27.62 -3.16
N TYR A 528 -3.14 27.47 -3.95
CA TYR A 528 -3.12 27.95 -5.34
C TYR A 528 -4.00 27.13 -6.28
N GLY A 529 -4.82 27.78 -7.11
CA GLY A 529 -5.60 27.13 -8.17
C GLY A 529 -5.60 27.95 -9.46
N ASP A 530 -5.28 27.36 -10.60
CA ASP A 530 -5.17 28.05 -11.89
C ASP A 530 -6.24 27.68 -12.92
N PHE A 531 -6.28 28.41 -14.03
CA PHE A 531 -7.05 28.03 -15.21
C PHE A 531 -6.09 27.63 -16.33
N ARG A 532 -6.16 26.38 -16.80
CA ARG A 532 -5.27 25.87 -17.84
C ARG A 532 -6.03 24.88 -18.73
N ARG A 533 -5.66 24.78 -20.01
CA ARG A 533 -6.23 23.77 -20.94
C ARG A 533 -7.76 23.77 -21.01
N GLU A 534 -8.40 24.94 -20.81
CA GLU A 534 -9.86 25.11 -20.79
C GLU A 534 -10.59 24.50 -19.59
N TYR A 535 -9.86 24.18 -18.51
CA TYR A 535 -10.38 23.71 -17.24
C TYR A 535 -9.80 24.55 -16.08
N GLY A 536 -10.51 24.57 -14.95
CA GLY A 536 -10.04 25.15 -13.69
C GLY A 536 -9.38 24.09 -12.81
N SER A 537 -8.37 24.51 -12.05
CA SER A 537 -7.77 23.77 -10.94
C SER A 537 -8.22 24.41 -9.64
N ILE A 538 -8.61 23.61 -8.65
CA ILE A 538 -9.04 24.12 -7.34
C ILE A 538 -7.87 23.93 -6.37
N GLY A 539 -7.49 24.98 -5.65
CA GLY A 539 -6.52 24.90 -4.56
C GLY A 539 -7.12 25.40 -3.27
N VAL A 540 -6.92 24.65 -2.18
CA VAL A 540 -7.48 24.97 -0.87
C VAL A 540 -6.43 24.70 0.20
N LEU A 541 -6.10 25.72 0.99
CA LEU A 541 -5.43 25.59 2.27
C LEU A 541 -6.41 26.05 3.36
N ILE A 542 -6.69 25.21 4.33
CA ILE A 542 -7.54 25.54 5.48
C ILE A 542 -6.76 25.22 6.74
N ASP A 543 -6.62 26.22 7.59
CA ASP A 543 -6.34 26.05 9.01
C ASP A 543 -7.59 26.44 9.80
N ILE A 544 -7.99 25.62 10.77
CA ILE A 544 -9.21 25.86 11.55
C ILE A 544 -8.91 26.54 12.88
N LYS A 545 -7.81 26.21 13.57
CA LYS A 545 -7.51 26.75 14.89
C LYS A 545 -6.02 26.79 15.14
N GLY A 546 -5.52 27.91 15.61
CA GLY A 546 -4.16 27.96 16.15
C GLY A 546 -3.60 29.35 16.21
N GLU A 547 -2.38 29.48 16.73
CA GLU A 547 -1.58 30.67 16.46
C GLU A 547 -0.51 30.35 15.42
N ASP A 548 -0.87 30.49 14.15
CA ASP A 548 -0.05 29.97 13.05
C ASP A 548 0.90 30.99 12.43
N VAL A 549 1.75 30.49 11.52
CA VAL A 549 2.67 31.30 10.73
C VAL A 549 2.63 30.88 9.27
N TYR A 550 2.30 31.82 8.39
CA TYR A 550 2.26 31.61 6.93
C TYR A 550 3.27 32.48 6.20
N HIS A 551 3.69 32.04 5.01
CA HIS A 551 4.39 32.91 4.06
C HIS A 551 3.44 33.94 3.39
N THR A 552 2.23 33.53 2.97
CA THR A 552 1.30 34.40 2.22
C THR A 552 0.31 35.13 3.11
N GLY A 553 -0.25 34.42 4.10
CA GLY A 553 -1.34 34.89 4.96
C GLY A 553 -0.88 35.32 6.35
N THR A 554 -1.86 35.52 7.22
CA THR A 554 -1.72 35.72 8.66
C THR A 554 -2.93 35.10 9.38
N ASN A 555 -2.90 35.04 10.71
CA ASN A 555 -4.00 34.48 11.47
C ASN A 555 -5.32 35.24 11.28
N GLU A 556 -6.43 34.51 11.43
CA GLU A 556 -7.80 35.01 11.26
C GLU A 556 -8.01 35.71 9.90
N SER A 557 -7.39 35.20 8.82
CA SER A 557 -7.42 35.85 7.52
C SER A 557 -7.65 34.90 6.34
N LEU A 558 -8.11 35.48 5.23
CA LEU A 558 -8.32 34.80 3.96
C LEU A 558 -7.49 35.46 2.87
N TRP A 559 -6.92 34.64 1.98
CA TRP A 559 -6.22 35.10 0.79
C TRP A 559 -6.62 34.28 -0.44
N LEU A 560 -6.49 34.90 -1.61
CA LEU A 560 -6.76 34.26 -2.89
C LEU A 560 -5.45 34.02 -3.65
N LYS A 561 -5.29 32.82 -4.23
CA LYS A 561 -4.10 32.42 -4.99
C LYS A 561 -4.49 31.83 -6.34
N GLY A 562 -4.21 32.56 -7.41
CA GLY A 562 -4.59 32.16 -8.76
C GLY A 562 -6.05 32.49 -9.09
N ALA A 563 -6.66 31.72 -10.00
CA ALA A 563 -8.02 31.93 -10.48
C ALA A 563 -9.09 31.27 -9.59
N TYR A 564 -8.79 30.10 -9.03
CA TYR A 564 -9.72 29.30 -8.22
C TYR A 564 -9.04 28.71 -6.98
N GLY A 565 -8.15 29.50 -6.38
CA GLY A 565 -7.41 29.10 -5.20
C GLY A 565 -7.67 30.02 -4.01
N ILE A 566 -7.71 29.42 -2.83
CA ILE A 566 -8.00 30.08 -1.55
C ILE A 566 -7.16 29.45 -0.43
N GLY A 567 -6.61 30.31 0.41
CA GLY A 567 -6.16 29.91 1.74
C GLY A 567 -6.94 30.68 2.80
N ILE A 568 -7.23 30.02 3.91
CA ILE A 568 -7.93 30.61 5.05
C ILE A 568 -7.39 30.05 6.35
N ASP A 569 -7.31 30.93 7.32
CA ASP A 569 -7.13 30.66 8.74
C ASP A 569 -8.40 31.17 9.44
N TRP A 570 -9.05 30.32 10.24
CA TRP A 570 -10.36 30.60 10.83
C TRP A 570 -10.33 31.15 12.26
N GLU A 571 -9.37 30.75 13.09
CA GLU A 571 -9.20 31.14 14.50
C GLU A 571 -7.70 31.24 14.79
#